data_AF-A0A2N0ZY10-F1
#
_entry.id   AF-A0A2N0ZY10-F1
#
_cell.length_a   1.000
_cell.length_b   1.000
_cell.length_c   1.000
_cell.angle_alpha   90.00
_cell.angle_beta   90.00
_cell.angle_gamma   90.00
#
_symmetry.space_group_name_H-M   'P 1'
#
loop_
_entity.id
_entity.type
_entity.pdbx_description
1 polymer ?
#
loop_
_entity_poly.entity_id
_entity_poly.type
_entity_poly.pdbx_seq_one_letter_code
_entity_poly.pdbx_strand_id
1 'polypeptide(L)' 'MAVHPSGFYIHVSKEHLTDAEKVDEAKLLTENEGYDFVLEKGESLVIEEFSDEHSAESFETQVLEILATN' A
#
# COMPACT_ATOMS: atom_id res chain seq x y z
N MET A 1 -1.51 -18.32 -19.62
CA MET A 1 -1.45 -18.46 -18.16
C MET A 1 -0.57 -17.32 -17.67
N ALA A 2 -1.17 -16.25 -17.14
CA ALA A 2 -0.40 -15.23 -16.46
C ALA A 2 0.06 -15.85 -15.14
N VAL A 3 1.33 -16.26 -15.10
CA VAL A 3 1.97 -16.65 -13.85
C VAL A 3 2.13 -15.34 -13.09
N HIS A 4 1.18 -15.01 -12.21
CA HIS A 4 1.47 -14.00 -11.20
C HIS A 4 2.62 -14.57 -10.38
N PRO A 5 3.83 -13.99 -10.43
CA PRO A 5 4.85 -14.35 -9.46
C PRO A 5 4.21 -14.12 -8.09
N SER A 6 4.29 -15.12 -7.23
CA SER A 6 3.83 -15.05 -5.85
C SER A 6 4.68 -14.00 -5.11
N GLY A 7 4.34 -12.74 -5.29
CA GLY A 7 4.81 -11.61 -4.50
C GLY A 7 3.92 -11.44 -3.28
N PHE A 8 4.40 -10.69 -2.31
CA PHE A 8 3.58 -10.24 -1.20
C PHE A 8 2.95 -8.89 -1.56
N TYR A 9 1.73 -8.67 -1.11
CA TYR A 9 0.91 -7.52 -1.47
C TYR A 9 0.30 -6.95 -0.20
N ILE A 10 0.27 -5.62 -0.11
CA ILE A 10 -0.41 -4.92 0.98
C ILE A 10 -1.77 -4.47 0.48
N HIS A 11 -2.82 -4.81 1.23
CA HIS A 11 -4.19 -4.44 0.89
C HIS A 11 -4.76 -3.52 1.98
N VAL A 12 -4.82 -2.22 1.69
CA VAL A 12 -5.41 -1.23 2.58
C VAL A 12 -6.86 -0.96 2.16
N SER A 13 -7.79 -1.21 3.09
CA SER A 13 -9.22 -1.00 2.85
C SER A 13 -9.58 0.49 2.79
N LYS A 14 -10.60 0.86 2.00
CA LYS A 14 -11.11 2.24 1.90
C LYS A 14 -11.44 2.93 3.23
N GLU A 15 -11.70 2.18 4.29
CA GLU A 15 -11.97 2.71 5.63
C GLU A 15 -10.79 3.50 6.20
N HIS A 16 -9.57 3.21 5.73
CA HIS A 16 -8.35 3.93 6.07
C HIS A 16 -8.04 5.07 5.08
N LEU A 17 -8.66 5.06 3.90
CA LEU A 17 -8.48 6.05 2.83
C LEU A 17 -9.44 7.23 2.99
N THR A 18 -9.60 7.73 4.22
CA THR A 18 -10.56 8.80 4.52
C THR A 18 -9.98 10.20 4.29
N ASP A 19 -8.66 10.34 4.39
CA ASP A 19 -7.94 11.59 4.25
C ASP A 19 -7.09 11.59 2.96
N ALA A 20 -7.39 12.52 2.04
CA ALA A 20 -6.73 12.58 0.74
C ALA A 20 -5.25 13.00 0.85
N GLU A 21 -4.88 13.82 1.83
CA GLU A 21 -3.49 14.24 2.05
C GLU A 21 -2.66 13.05 2.58
N LYS A 22 -3.23 12.25 3.48
CA LYS A 22 -2.58 11.04 3.99
C LYS A 22 -2.45 9.94 2.93
N VAL A 23 -3.45 9.80 2.06
CA VAL A 23 -3.35 8.87 0.93
C VAL A 23 -2.24 9.31 -0.03
N ASP A 24 -2.09 10.60 -0.29
CA ASP A 24 -1.00 11.12 -1.12
C ASP A 24 0.37 10.93 -0.43
N GLU A 25 0.46 11.13 0.89
CA GLU A 25 1.67 10.90 1.69
C GLU A 25 2.10 9.42 1.69
N ALA A 26 1.15 8.50 1.88
CA ALA A 26 1.39 7.07 1.80
C ALA A 26 1.79 6.63 0.38
N LYS A 27 1.19 7.24 -0.65
CA LYS A 27 1.60 7.02 -2.04
C LYS A 27 3.03 7.48 -2.28
N LEU A 28 3.39 8.66 -1.81
CA LEU A 28 4.74 9.22 -1.97
C LEU A 28 5.80 8.34 -1.28
N LEU A 29 5.49 7.79 -0.10
CA LEU A 29 6.34 6.82 0.58
C LEU A 29 6.53 5.57 -0.29
N THR A 30 5.44 5.03 -0.83
CA THR A 30 5.42 3.84 -1.68
C THR A 30 6.29 4.03 -2.93
N GLU A 31 6.12 5.16 -3.63
CA GLU A 31 6.92 5.50 -4.82
C GLU A 31 8.40 5.74 -4.50
N ASN A 32 8.72 6.35 -3.36
CA ASN A 32 10.12 6.58 -2.93
C ASN A 32 10.87 5.28 -2.66
N GLU A 33 10.16 4.27 -2.16
CA GLU A 33 10.72 2.96 -1.83
C GLU A 33 10.79 2.04 -3.07
N GLY A 34 10.26 2.50 -4.21
CA GLY A 34 10.30 1.80 -5.48
C GLY A 34 9.20 0.76 -5.64
N TYR A 35 8.13 0.84 -4.84
CA TYR A 35 6.97 -0.03 -4.96
C TYR A 35 5.90 0.60 -5.86
N ASP A 36 5.14 -0.25 -6.55
CA ASP A 36 4.01 0.18 -7.36
C ASP A 36 2.77 0.39 -6.49
N PHE A 37 2.09 1.51 -6.73
CA PHE A 37 0.92 1.93 -5.97
C PHE A 37 -0.33 1.90 -6.86
N VAL A 38 -1.26 1.00 -6.55
CA VAL A 38 -2.50 0.84 -7.31
C VAL A 38 -3.69 1.22 -6.45
N LEU A 39 -4.39 2.29 -6.85
CA LEU A 39 -5.68 2.64 -6.28
C LEU A 39 -6.79 1.94 -7.08
N GLU A 40 -7.34 0.85 -6.55
CA GLU A 40 -8.54 0.26 -7.12
C GLU A 40 -9.70 1.23 -6.88
N LYS A 41 -10.44 1.56 -7.95
CA LYS A 41 -11.43 2.64 -8.05
C LYS A 41 -12.32 2.81 -6.80
N GLY A 42 -11.81 3.55 -5.80
CA GLY A 42 -12.51 3.91 -4.57
C GLY A 42 -12.76 2.77 -3.58
N GLU A 43 -12.14 1.60 -3.72
CA GLU A 43 -12.43 0.43 -2.87
C GLU A 43 -11.25 -0.01 -2.01
N SER A 44 -10.03 0.02 -2.57
CA SER A 44 -8.84 -0.50 -1.93
C SER A 44 -7.59 0.12 -2.53
N LEU A 45 -6.57 0.24 -1.68
CA LEU A 45 -5.22 0.58 -2.07
C LEU A 45 -4.41 -0.71 -2.02
N VAL A 46 -3.75 -1.04 -3.11
CA VAL A 46 -2.89 -2.20 -3.24
C VAL A 46 -1.47 -1.73 -3.50
N ILE A 47 -0.54 -2.20 -2.68
CA ILE A 47 0.91 -1.97 -2.88
C ILE A 47 1.52 -3.30 -3.35
N GLU A 48 2.12 -3.28 -4.53
CA GLU A 48 2.66 -4.46 -5.20
C GLU A 48 4.21 -4.53 -5.08
N GLU A 49 4.78 -5.72 -5.30
CA GLU A 49 6.23 -6.01 -5.42
C GLU A 49 7.07 -6.22 -4.15
N PHE A 50 6.50 -6.71 -3.04
CA PHE A 50 7.33 -7.12 -1.91
C PHE A 50 8.02 -8.46 -2.15
N SER A 51 9.32 -8.50 -1.88
CA SER A 51 10.17 -9.70 -2.00
C SER A 51 9.93 -10.73 -0.90
N ASP A 52 9.45 -10.30 0.26
CA ASP A 52 9.15 -11.13 1.42
C ASP A 52 8.00 -10.55 2.26
N GLU A 53 7.35 -11.43 3.03
CA GLU A 53 6.20 -11.11 3.89
C GLU A 53 6.54 -10.06 4.94
N HIS A 54 7.74 -10.15 5.52
CA HIS A 54 8.13 -9.29 6.64
C HIS A 54 8.30 -7.84 6.19
N SER A 55 8.89 -7.61 5.01
CA SER A 55 8.93 -6.31 4.37
C SER A 55 7.52 -5.77 4.08
N ALA A 56 6.60 -6.62 3.58
CA ALA A 56 5.22 -6.22 3.33
C ALA A 56 4.50 -5.82 4.63
N GLU A 57 4.56 -6.62 5.69
CA GLU A 57 3.92 -6.30 6.98
C GLU A 57 4.50 -5.03 7.64
N SER A 58 5.82 -4.87 7.58
CA SER A 58 6.50 -3.68 8.13
C SER A 58 6.09 -2.41 7.38
N PHE A 59 5.95 -2.51 6.06
CA PHE A 59 5.53 -1.40 5.22
C PHE A 59 4.03 -1.11 5.36
N GLU A 60 3.20 -2.16 5.49
CA GLU A 60 1.77 -2.04 5.78
C GLU A 60 1.57 -1.25 7.06
N THR A 61 2.33 -1.60 8.11
CA THR A 61 2.25 -0.88 9.39
C THR A 61 2.56 0.62 9.21
N GLN A 62 3.62 0.97 8.48
CA GLN A 62 3.98 2.37 8.22
C GLN A 62 2.89 3.13 7.44
N VAL A 63 2.34 2.50 6.39
CA VAL A 63 1.25 3.07 5.60
C VAL A 63 0.01 3.27 6.46
N LEU A 64 -0.35 2.28 7.28
CA LEU A 64 -1.48 2.38 8.21
C LEU A 64 -1.25 3.47 9.26
N GLU A 65 -0.04 3.66 9.77
CA GLU A 65 0.30 4.74 10.70
C GLU A 65 0.12 6.12 10.07
N ILE A 66 0.56 6.31 8.81
CA ILE A 66 0.35 7.55 8.06
C ILE A 66 -1.15 7.82 7.92
N LEU A 67 -1.91 6.81 7.50
CA LEU A 67 -3.36 6.92 7.30
C LEU A 67 -4.14 7.09 8.62
N ALA A 68 -3.61 6.64 9.75
CA ALA A 68 -4.25 6.75 11.07
C ALA A 68 -3.91 8.06 11.81
N THR A 69 -2.91 8.81 11.36
CA THR A 69 -2.49 10.07 12.02
C THR A 69 -3.43 11.22 11.65
N ASN A 70 -4.22 11.71 12.63
CA ASN A 70 -5.06 12.93 12.54
C ASN A 70 -4.29 14.19 12.96
#